data_AF-A0AAD9GQD5-F1
#
_entry.id   AF-A0AAD9GQD5-F1
#
_cell.length_a   1.000
_cell.length_b   1.000
_cell.length_c   1.000
_cell.angle_alpha   90.00
_cell.angle_beta   90.00
_cell.angle_gamma   90.00
#
_symmetry.space_group_name_H-M   'P 1'
#
loop_
_entity.id
_entity.type
_entity.pdbx_description
1 polymer ?
#
loop_
_entity_poly.entity_id
_entity_poly.type
_entity_poly.pdbx_seq_one_letter_code
_entity_poly.pdbx_strand_id
1 'polypeptide(L)'
;MSSLTELKWVNARPDDLHHHLRDGDAALSRTVDHVSSQFARCIVMPNLVPPVTTTEQALAYRERILAHVPEDKRDANSPNGFEPLMTLYMTDGTTPEEIRRAAATNKIFAVKLYPGKYTRSELTFS
;
A
#
# COMPACT_ATOMS: atom_id res chain seq x y z
N MET A 1 27.74 39.25 15.08
CA MET A 1 27.73 37.81 14.79
C MET A 1 26.27 37.41 14.61
N SER A 2 25.86 37.15 13.38
CA SER A 2 24.49 36.71 13.06
C SER A 2 24.24 35.35 13.70
N SER A 3 23.25 35.27 14.59
CA SER A 3 22.74 34.01 15.11
C SER A 3 22.29 33.16 13.92
N LEU A 4 22.97 32.02 13.72
CA LEU A 4 22.44 30.96 12.87
C LEU A 4 21.20 30.45 13.58
N THR A 5 20.03 30.67 12.98
CA THR A 5 18.77 30.04 13.38
C THR A 5 19.01 28.54 13.51
N GLU A 6 18.85 28.04 14.72
CA GLU A 6 18.98 26.62 15.06
C GLU A 6 17.96 25.84 14.22
N LEU A 7 18.45 25.04 13.27
CA LEU A 7 17.62 24.14 12.47
C LEU A 7 17.02 23.10 13.43
N LYS A 8 15.77 23.33 13.83
CA LYS A 8 15.01 22.38 14.64
C LYS A 8 14.61 21.20 13.75
N TRP A 9 15.32 20.09 13.89
CA TRP A 9 14.92 18.82 13.29
C TRP A 9 13.57 18.41 13.88
N VAL A 10 12.49 18.57 13.10
CA VAL A 10 11.19 18.02 13.45
C VAL A 10 11.27 16.52 13.13
N ASN A 11 11.39 15.69 14.16
CA ASN A 11 11.42 14.24 14.04
C ASN A 11 10.01 13.69 13.75
N ALA A 12 9.45 14.05 12.59
CA ALA A 12 8.23 13.45 12.08
C ALA A 12 8.54 12.02 11.64
N ARG A 13 7.66 11.07 11.99
CA ARG A 13 7.81 9.68 11.52
C ARG A 13 7.75 9.66 9.99
N PRO A 14 8.67 8.95 9.32
CA PRO A 14 8.72 8.91 7.85
C PRO A 14 7.61 8.03 7.27
N ASP A 15 7.46 8.09 5.95
CA ASP A 15 6.59 7.19 5.18
C ASP A 15 7.41 6.36 4.18
N ASP A 16 6.98 5.13 3.91
CA ASP A 16 7.55 4.27 2.88
C ASP A 16 6.68 4.31 1.62
N LEU A 17 7.17 4.94 0.54
CA LEU A 17 6.40 5.15 -0.67
C LEU A 17 6.45 3.97 -1.67
N HIS A 18 7.09 2.84 -1.32
CA HIS A 18 7.06 1.62 -2.12
C HIS A 18 7.35 0.39 -1.24
N HIS A 19 6.30 -0.26 -0.72
CA HIS A 19 6.46 -1.41 0.17
C HIS A 19 5.74 -2.68 -0.33
N HIS A 20 6.34 -3.86 -0.11
CA HIS A 20 5.75 -5.16 -0.44
C HIS A 20 5.45 -5.95 0.84
N LEU A 21 4.20 -5.91 1.30
CA LEU A 21 3.77 -6.61 2.52
C LEU A 21 3.57 -8.13 2.35
N ARG A 22 3.41 -8.61 1.11
CA ARG A 22 3.02 -10.00 0.81
C ARG A 22 1.64 -10.32 1.42
N ASP A 23 1.27 -11.60 1.51
CA ASP A 23 -0.03 -12.00 2.03
C ASP A 23 0.08 -13.32 2.82
N GLY A 24 -0.98 -13.64 3.55
CA GLY A 24 -1.03 -14.78 4.47
C GLY A 24 -0.44 -14.46 5.85
N ASP A 25 -0.97 -15.11 6.88
CA ASP A 25 -0.74 -14.77 8.29
C ASP A 25 0.74 -14.70 8.66
N ALA A 26 1.53 -15.70 8.24
CA ALA A 26 2.96 -15.75 8.56
C ALA A 26 3.76 -14.58 7.95
N ALA A 27 3.42 -14.18 6.72
CA ALA A 27 4.13 -13.10 6.06
C ALA A 27 3.66 -11.74 6.59
N LEU A 28 2.34 -11.53 6.69
CA LEU A 28 1.76 -10.27 7.16
C LEU A 28 2.13 -9.97 8.60
N SER A 29 2.10 -10.97 9.50
CA SER A 29 2.55 -10.81 10.89
C SER A 29 3.96 -10.21 10.97
N ARG A 30 4.87 -10.66 10.12
CA ARG A 30 6.26 -10.17 10.08
C ARG A 30 6.40 -8.81 9.39
N THR A 31 5.83 -8.66 8.20
CA THR A 31 6.05 -7.47 7.36
C THR A 31 5.32 -6.25 7.90
N VAL A 32 4.10 -6.42 8.40
CA VAL A 32 3.29 -5.34 8.98
C VAL A 32 3.90 -4.83 10.28
N ASP A 33 4.37 -5.72 11.17
CA ASP A 33 5.05 -5.31 12.40
C ASP A 33 6.31 -4.49 12.09
N HIS A 34 7.15 -4.99 11.17
CA HIS A 34 8.37 -4.30 10.78
C HIS A 34 8.10 -2.91 10.18
N VAL A 35 7.24 -2.81 9.15
CA VAL A 35 6.99 -1.50 8.51
C VAL A 35 6.34 -0.51 9.49
N SER A 36 5.39 -0.97 10.30
CA SER A 36 4.66 -0.11 11.25
C SER A 36 5.54 0.34 12.42
N SER A 37 6.68 -0.30 12.68
CA SER A 37 7.66 0.15 13.69
C SER A 37 8.48 1.34 13.23
N GLN A 38 8.67 1.51 11.92
CA GLN A 38 9.54 2.53 11.35
C GLN A 38 8.77 3.67 10.70
N PHE A 39 7.66 3.36 10.04
CA PHE A 39 6.93 4.30 9.18
C PHE A 39 5.52 4.58 9.69
N ALA A 40 5.06 5.81 9.51
CA ALA A 40 3.69 6.21 9.79
C ALA A 40 2.73 5.70 8.70
N ARG A 41 3.18 5.68 7.44
CA ARG A 41 2.36 5.19 6.32
C ARG A 41 3.21 4.40 5.35
N CYS A 42 2.58 3.50 4.59
CA CYS A 42 3.24 2.93 3.44
C CYS A 42 2.33 2.79 2.22
N ILE A 43 2.90 3.00 1.03
CA ILE A 43 2.25 2.67 -0.24
C ILE A 43 2.42 1.16 -0.48
N VAL A 44 1.31 0.44 -0.38
CA VAL A 44 1.28 -1.02 -0.48
C VAL A 44 1.22 -1.44 -1.93
N MET A 45 2.24 -2.16 -2.38
CA MET A 45 2.34 -2.65 -3.76
C MET A 45 1.33 -3.79 -4.05
N PRO A 46 0.73 -3.84 -5.25
CA PRO A 46 -0.43 -4.68 -5.54
C PRO A 46 -0.08 -6.01 -6.22
N ASN A 47 1.20 -6.34 -6.36
CA ASN A 47 1.70 -7.53 -7.07
C ASN A 47 1.67 -8.81 -6.22
N LEU A 48 0.52 -9.10 -5.61
CA LEU A 48 0.21 -10.42 -5.04
C LEU A 48 0.04 -11.47 -6.14
N VAL A 49 -0.18 -12.73 -5.75
CA VAL A 49 -0.50 -13.83 -6.66
C VAL A 49 -1.85 -14.41 -6.24
N PRO A 50 -2.96 -14.11 -6.96
CA PRO A 50 -3.08 -13.19 -8.11
C PRO A 50 -2.92 -11.71 -7.72
N PRO A 51 -2.61 -10.81 -8.68
CA PRO A 51 -2.44 -9.38 -8.39
C PRO A 51 -3.74 -8.71 -7.98
N VAL A 52 -3.62 -7.64 -7.19
CA VAL A 52 -4.74 -6.79 -6.76
C VAL A 52 -5.08 -5.81 -7.88
N THR A 53 -6.18 -6.04 -8.58
CA THR A 53 -6.59 -5.31 -9.80
C THR A 53 -7.90 -4.53 -9.64
N THR A 54 -8.67 -4.81 -8.60
CA THR A 54 -9.95 -4.14 -8.34
C THR A 54 -9.95 -3.47 -6.97
N THR A 55 -10.83 -2.47 -6.83
CA THR A 55 -11.11 -1.76 -5.59
C THR A 55 -11.47 -2.73 -4.47
N GLU A 56 -12.34 -3.70 -4.76
CA GLU A 56 -12.77 -4.71 -3.78
C GLU A 56 -11.58 -5.55 -3.28
N GLN A 57 -10.72 -6.02 -4.20
CA GLN A 57 -9.52 -6.77 -3.83
C GLN A 57 -8.59 -5.94 -2.95
N ALA A 58 -8.41 -4.65 -3.27
CA ALA A 58 -7.56 -3.75 -2.49
C ALA A 58 -8.13 -3.49 -1.09
N LEU A 59 -9.45 -3.31 -0.96
CA LEU A 59 -10.10 -3.15 0.34
C LEU A 59 -10.01 -4.44 1.15
N ALA A 60 -10.28 -5.60 0.56
CA ALA A 60 -10.16 -6.88 1.25
C ALA A 60 -8.71 -7.14 1.72
N TYR A 61 -7.72 -6.78 0.90
CA TYR A 61 -6.31 -6.88 1.28
C TYR A 61 -5.94 -5.91 2.39
N ARG A 62 -6.46 -4.68 2.35
CA ARG A 62 -6.30 -3.70 3.42
C ARG A 62 -6.81 -4.23 4.76
N GLU A 63 -7.97 -4.87 4.79
CA GLU A 63 -8.51 -5.44 6.04
C GLU A 63 -7.62 -6.56 6.58
N ARG A 64 -7.05 -7.42 5.71
CA ARG A 64 -6.06 -8.42 6.14
C ARG A 64 -4.81 -7.78 6.72
N ILE A 65 -4.32 -6.68 6.14
CA ILE A 65 -3.17 -5.92 6.68
C ILE A 65 -3.52 -5.33 8.04
N LEU A 66 -4.67 -4.66 8.18
CA LEU A 66 -5.10 -4.03 9.43
C LEU A 66 -5.27 -5.03 10.58
N ALA A 67 -5.70 -6.26 10.28
CA ALA A 67 -5.78 -7.33 11.27
C ALA A 67 -4.41 -7.64 11.92
N HIS A 68 -3.31 -7.38 11.21
CA HIS A 68 -1.93 -7.60 11.64
C HIS A 68 -1.24 -6.34 12.17
N VAL A 69 -1.92 -5.18 12.20
CA VAL A 69 -1.35 -3.96 12.79
C VAL A 69 -1.38 -4.07 14.32
N PRO A 70 -0.24 -3.83 15.00
CA PRO A 70 -0.18 -3.79 16.47
C PRO A 70 -1.18 -2.81 17.06
N GLU A 71 -1.82 -3.18 18.18
CA GLU A 71 -2.95 -2.45 18.75
C GLU A 71 -2.65 -0.97 19.03
N ASP A 72 -1.46 -0.68 19.55
CA ASP A 72 -0.96 0.66 19.86
C ASP A 72 -0.75 1.56 18.62
N LYS A 73 -0.81 0.98 17.41
CA LYS A 73 -0.59 1.66 16.12
C LYS A 73 -1.84 1.70 15.24
N ARG A 74 -2.97 1.13 15.68
CA ARG A 74 -4.19 1.02 14.86
C ARG A 74 -4.89 2.35 14.62
N ASP A 75 -4.76 3.31 15.54
CA ASP A 75 -5.23 4.67 15.30
C ASP A 75 -4.22 5.42 14.41
N ALA A 76 -4.54 5.52 13.13
CA ALA A 76 -3.71 6.24 12.15
C ALA A 76 -3.48 7.72 12.49
N ASN A 77 -4.30 8.33 13.35
CA ASN A 77 -4.14 9.73 13.78
C ASN A 77 -3.30 9.87 15.06
N SER A 78 -2.95 8.77 15.71
CA SER A 78 -2.05 8.75 16.86
C SER A 78 -0.62 9.09 16.42
N PRO A 79 0.22 9.68 17.29
CA PRO A 79 1.65 9.85 17.03
C PRO A 79 2.38 8.57 16.60
N ASN A 80 1.88 7.40 17.02
CA ASN A 80 2.41 6.08 16.69
C ASN A 80 1.55 5.31 15.66
N GLY A 81 0.56 5.96 15.06
CA GLY A 81 -0.34 5.35 14.08
C GLY A 81 0.36 4.78 12.86
N PHE A 82 -0.26 3.78 12.24
CA PHE A 82 0.17 3.22 10.96
C PHE A 82 -0.99 3.17 9.95
N GLU A 83 -0.80 3.72 8.76
CA GLU A 83 -1.78 3.65 7.66
C GLU A 83 -1.24 2.96 6.40
N PRO A 84 -1.82 1.81 5.99
CA PRO A 84 -1.57 1.25 4.66
C PRO A 84 -2.35 2.02 3.59
N LEU A 85 -1.61 2.58 2.63
CA LEU A 85 -2.12 3.30 1.46
C LEU A 85 -2.12 2.36 0.27
N MET A 86 -3.31 1.91 -0.16
CA MET A 86 -3.43 0.82 -1.13
C MET A 86 -3.17 1.29 -2.56
N THR A 87 -2.85 0.34 -3.44
CA THR A 87 -2.69 0.58 -4.86
C THR A 87 -3.37 -0.52 -5.69
N LEU A 88 -3.59 -0.25 -6.97
CA LEU A 88 -4.04 -1.26 -7.94
C LEU A 88 -2.92 -1.63 -8.91
N TYR A 89 -2.89 -2.87 -9.35
CA TYR A 89 -2.03 -3.35 -10.42
C TYR A 89 -2.66 -2.97 -11.77
N MET A 90 -1.91 -2.25 -12.62
CA MET A 90 -2.39 -1.86 -13.94
C MET A 90 -2.44 -3.07 -14.89
N THR A 91 -3.57 -3.26 -15.55
CA THR A 91 -3.79 -4.29 -16.58
C THR A 91 -4.53 -3.71 -17.77
N ASP A 92 -4.54 -4.42 -18.91
CA ASP A 92 -5.35 -4.04 -20.08
C ASP A 92 -6.86 -3.95 -19.77
N GLY A 93 -7.32 -4.63 -18.71
CA GLY A 93 -8.71 -4.58 -18.25
C GLY A 93 -9.01 -3.46 -17.25
N THR A 94 -8.02 -2.59 -16.93
CA THR A 94 -8.23 -1.49 -15.98
C THR A 94 -9.05 -0.39 -16.65
N THR A 95 -10.28 -0.17 -16.17
CA THR A 95 -11.21 0.81 -16.75
C THR A 95 -11.15 2.16 -16.00
N PRO A 96 -11.49 3.28 -16.67
CA PRO A 96 -11.65 4.57 -15.99
C PRO A 96 -12.67 4.54 -14.84
N GLU A 97 -13.74 3.75 -14.98
CA GLU A 97 -14.76 3.54 -13.96
C GLU A 97 -14.15 2.92 -12.70
N GLU A 98 -13.23 1.96 -12.87
CA GLU A 98 -12.53 1.34 -11.75
C GLU A 98 -11.60 2.33 -11.05
N ILE A 99 -10.92 3.21 -11.81
CA ILE A 99 -10.09 4.28 -11.22
C ILE A 99 -10.93 5.25 -10.40
N ARG A 100 -12.11 5.66 -10.90
CA ARG A 100 -13.02 6.55 -10.15
C ARG A 100 -13.53 5.87 -8.89
N ARG A 101 -13.88 4.58 -8.97
CA ARG A 101 -14.32 3.79 -7.81
C ARG A 101 -13.21 3.71 -6.75
N ALA A 102 -11.98 3.43 -7.18
CA ALA A 102 -10.82 3.33 -6.30
C ALA A 102 -10.54 4.67 -5.61
N ALA A 103 -10.51 5.76 -6.36
CA ALA A 103 -10.28 7.11 -5.82
C ALA A 103 -11.36 7.52 -4.79
N ALA A 104 -12.63 7.17 -5.03
CA ALA A 104 -13.74 7.48 -4.13
C ALA A 104 -13.61 6.83 -2.73
N THR A 105 -12.77 5.79 -2.58
CA THR A 105 -12.56 5.14 -1.29
C THR A 105 -11.72 5.96 -0.32
N ASN A 106 -10.93 6.92 -0.80
CA ASN A 106 -9.84 7.58 -0.04
C ASN A 106 -8.83 6.61 0.60
N LYS A 107 -8.78 5.34 0.14
CA LYS A 107 -7.86 4.30 0.64
C LYS A 107 -6.92 3.76 -0.43
N ILE A 108 -7.22 4.00 -1.71
CA ILE A 108 -6.40 3.61 -2.84
C ILE A 108 -5.83 4.86 -3.49
N PHE A 109 -4.50 4.99 -3.50
CA PHE A 109 -3.81 6.25 -3.81
C PHE A 109 -3.06 6.24 -5.13
N ALA A 110 -2.81 5.05 -5.71
CA ALA A 110 -2.08 4.94 -6.97
C ALA A 110 -2.45 3.67 -7.74
N VAL A 111 -2.07 3.67 -9.00
CA VAL A 111 -2.05 2.48 -9.86
C VAL A 111 -0.60 2.22 -10.25
N LYS A 112 -0.15 0.99 -10.02
CA LYS A 112 1.21 0.57 -10.32
C LYS A 112 1.25 -0.16 -11.66
N LEU A 113 1.95 0.44 -12.62
CA LEU A 113 2.38 -0.24 -13.83
C LEU A 113 3.62 -1.08 -13.53
N TYR A 114 3.53 -2.38 -13.83
CA TYR A 114 4.68 -3.27 -13.88
C TYR A 114 4.99 -3.57 -15.34
N PRO A 115 6.26 -3.51 -15.76
CA PRO A 115 6.65 -4.00 -17.07
C PRO A 115 6.33 -5.50 -17.18
N GLY A 116 5.28 -5.85 -17.91
CA GLY A 116 4.94 -7.22 -18.30
C GLY A 116 5.25 -7.43 -19.78
N LYS A 117 5.61 -8.66 -20.17
CA LYS A 117 5.86 -9.00 -21.58
C LYS A 117 4.67 -8.53 -22.43
N TYR A 118 4.95 -7.68 -23.41
CA TYR A 118 4.04 -7.39 -24.50
C TYR A 118 3.68 -8.71 -25.17
N THR A 119 2.53 -9.30 -24.86
CA THR A 119 1.69 -10.11 -25.77
C THR A 119 0.57 -10.79 -24.99
N ARG A 120 -0.66 -10.36 -25.26
CA ARG A 120 -1.82 -11.25 -25.21
C ARG A 120 -2.07 -11.72 -26.64
N SER A 121 -1.40 -12.79 -27.05
CA SER A 121 -1.94 -13.70 -28.06
C SER A 121 -2.29 -15.00 -27.34
N GLU A 122 -3.50 -15.46 -27.60
CA GLU A 122 -4.23 -16.56 -26.99
C GLU A 122 -3.44 -17.86 -26.83
N LEU A 123 -3.68 -18.56 -25.73
CA LEU A 123 -3.64 -20.03 -25.70
C LEU A 123 -4.83 -20.51 -24.85
N THR A 124 -5.95 -20.71 -25.52
CA THR A 124 -6.94 -21.72 -25.17
C THR A 124 -6.24 -23.08 -25.14
N PHE A 125 -6.30 -23.77 -24.01
CA PHE A 125 -6.04 -25.20 -23.99
C PHE A 125 -7.33 -25.91 -24.41
N SER A 126 -7.28 -26.55 -25.57
CA SER A 126 -8.22 -27.58 -26.01
C SER A 126 -8.14 -28.82 -25.12
#